data_AF-A0A9D0YJI3-F1
#
_entry.id   AF-A0A9D0YJI3-F1
#
_cell.length_a   1.000
_cell.length_b   1.000
_cell.length_c   1.000
_cell.angle_alpha   90.00
_cell.angle_beta   90.00
_cell.angle_gamma   90.00
#
_symmetry.space_group_name_H-M   'P 1'
#
loop_
_entity.id
_entity.type
_entity.pdbx_description
1 polymer ?
#
loop_
_entity_poly.entity_id
_entity_poly.type
_entity_poly.pdbx_seq_one_letter_code
_entity_poly.pdbx_strand_id
1 'polypeptide(L)'
;MPPLRSGFLRYGYRTKATWEVIKNKNMRDVLSDYWSPYEKFVPKEIHTQSKAETYTVEGYNSLFRHFLARLRRKSKCYSKCKTMLKYSVLLLMLKWNGNLEAILN
;
A
#
# COMPACT_ATOMS: atom_id res chain seq x y z
N MET A 1 -1.39 -4.77 -8.38
CA MET A 1 -1.67 -4.20 -7.05
C MET A 1 -3.13 -3.79 -7.05
N PRO A 2 -3.94 -4.28 -6.12
CA PRO A 2 -5.31 -3.79 -5.96
C PRO A 2 -5.27 -2.27 -5.72
N PRO A 3 -6.20 -1.49 -6.31
CA PRO A 3 -6.16 -0.04 -6.22
C PRO A 3 -6.23 0.43 -4.76
N LEU A 4 -5.44 1.43 -4.37
CA LEU A 4 -5.40 2.02 -3.01
C LEU A 4 -6.75 2.57 -2.49
N ARG A 5 -7.82 2.57 -3.31
CA ARG A 5 -9.20 2.79 -2.85
C ARG A 5 -9.72 1.62 -2.00
N SER A 6 -9.01 0.50 -1.99
CA SER A 6 -9.17 -0.57 -1.03
C SER A 6 -8.08 -0.45 0.05
N GLY A 7 -8.49 -0.35 1.30
CA GLY A 7 -7.59 -0.32 2.45
C GLY A 7 -7.07 -1.73 2.73
N PHE A 8 -5.76 -1.92 2.81
CA PHE A 8 -5.17 -3.20 3.22
C PHE A 8 -4.69 -3.12 4.65
N LEU A 9 -5.32 -3.91 5.54
CA LEU A 9 -4.90 -4.06 6.92
C LEU A 9 -4.04 -5.31 7.06
N ARG A 10 -2.78 -5.15 7.51
CA ARG A 10 -1.83 -6.25 7.68
C ARG A 10 -0.92 -6.00 8.88
N TYR A 11 -0.32 -7.09 9.38
CA TYR A 11 0.72 -7.37 10.40
C TYR A 11 1.51 -6.26 11.16
N GLY A 12 1.41 -4.98 10.80
CA GLY A 12 1.85 -3.83 11.60
C GLY A 12 0.70 -2.97 12.14
N TYR A 13 -0.51 -3.12 11.59
CA TYR A 13 -1.72 -2.36 11.92
C TYR A 13 -2.67 -3.14 12.84
N ARG A 14 -2.08 -3.91 13.75
CA ARG A 14 -2.77 -4.89 14.61
C ARG A 14 -3.64 -4.26 15.69
N THR A 15 -3.60 -2.95 15.83
CA THR A 15 -4.18 -2.20 16.93
C THR A 15 -5.31 -1.32 16.42
N LYS A 16 -6.36 -1.21 17.23
CA LYS A 16 -7.43 -0.21 17.08
C LYS A 16 -6.86 1.18 16.75
N ALA A 17 -5.74 1.56 17.36
CA ALA A 17 -5.05 2.82 17.11
C ALA A 17 -4.70 3.06 15.64
N THR A 18 -4.31 2.03 14.88
CA THR A 18 -4.04 2.24 13.45
C THR A 18 -5.33 2.40 12.66
N TRP A 19 -6.35 1.61 12.99
CA TRP A 19 -7.66 1.75 12.38
C TRP A 19 -8.21 3.17 12.56
N GLU A 20 -8.06 3.75 13.75
CA GLU A 20 -8.47 5.14 14.03
C GLU A 20 -7.82 6.19 13.11
N VAL A 21 -6.57 5.97 12.69
CA VAL A 21 -5.86 6.89 11.78
C VAL A 21 -6.36 6.79 10.34
N ILE A 22 -6.79 5.59 9.92
CA ILE A 22 -7.12 5.33 8.51
C ILE A 22 -8.62 5.28 8.24
N LYS A 23 -9.48 5.10 9.26
CA LYS A 23 -10.94 4.93 9.11
C LYS A 23 -11.63 6.07 8.36
N ASN A 24 -11.07 7.28 8.42
CA ASN A 24 -11.62 8.48 7.79
C ASN A 24 -11.18 8.65 6.33
N LYS A 25 -10.38 7.73 5.77
CA LYS A 25 -10.06 7.73 4.35
C LYS A 25 -11.24 7.10 3.60
N ASN A 26 -11.59 7.63 2.41
CA ASN A 26 -12.61 7.08 1.51
C ASN A 26 -12.18 5.69 0.96
N MET A 27 -12.17 4.69 1.83
CA MET A 27 -11.91 3.29 1.51
C MET A 27 -13.23 2.63 1.18
N ARG A 28 -13.29 1.98 0.02
CA ARG A 28 -14.48 1.22 -0.42
C ARG A 28 -14.52 -0.15 0.23
N ASP A 29 -13.37 -0.82 0.25
CA ASP A 29 -13.20 -2.16 0.77
C ASP A 29 -11.94 -2.21 1.64
N VAL A 30 -11.99 -3.02 2.69
CA VAL A 30 -10.89 -3.28 3.61
C VAL A 30 -10.58 -4.77 3.56
N LEU A 31 -9.38 -5.11 3.12
CA LEU A 31 -8.93 -6.48 3.05
C LEU A 31 -7.99 -6.81 4.20
N SER A 32 -8.28 -7.90 4.92
CA SER A 32 -7.42 -8.40 6.00
C SER A 32 -7.16 -9.90 5.89
N ASP A 33 -6.18 -10.38 6.66
CA ASP A 33 -6.05 -11.79 6.97
C ASP A 33 -7.16 -12.25 7.92
N TYR A 34 -7.28 -13.57 8.12
CA TYR A 34 -8.25 -14.22 9.02
C TYR A 34 -7.93 -14.00 10.51
N TRP A 35 -7.46 -12.81 10.88
CA TRP A 35 -7.12 -12.48 12.26
C TRP A 35 -8.34 -11.90 12.99
N SER A 36 -8.82 -12.64 14.00
CA SER A 36 -10.04 -12.37 14.78
C SER A 36 -10.22 -10.92 15.27
N PRO A 37 -9.18 -10.18 15.69
CA PRO A 37 -9.34 -8.79 16.13
C PRO A 37 -9.94 -7.84 15.09
N TYR A 38 -9.71 -8.03 13.78
CA TYR A 38 -10.22 -7.08 12.77
C TYR A 38 -11.75 -7.06 12.71
N GLU A 39 -12.40 -8.20 12.91
CA GLU A 39 -13.87 -8.29 12.98
C GLU A 39 -14.48 -7.46 14.10
N LYS A 40 -13.69 -7.14 15.15
CA LYS A 40 -14.19 -6.41 16.32
C LYS A 40 -14.29 -4.91 16.09
N PHE A 41 -13.57 -4.35 15.11
CA PHE A 41 -13.48 -2.91 14.92
C PHE A 41 -13.56 -2.42 13.47
N VAL A 42 -13.41 -3.31 12.48
CA VAL A 42 -13.66 -2.99 11.07
C VAL A 42 -15.13 -3.32 10.76
N PRO A 43 -15.91 -2.39 10.18
CA PRO A 43 -17.30 -2.65 9.79
C PRO A 43 -17.41 -3.78 8.78
N LYS A 44 -18.37 -4.70 8.98
CA LYS A 44 -18.54 -5.90 8.12
C LYS A 44 -18.91 -5.54 6.69
N GLU A 45 -19.53 -4.38 6.48
CA GLU A 45 -20.02 -3.90 5.19
C GLU A 45 -18.89 -3.60 4.22
N ILE A 46 -17.70 -3.28 4.74
CA ILE A 46 -16.50 -2.98 3.96
C ILE A 46 -15.40 -4.02 4.17
N HIS A 47 -15.59 -5.03 5.02
CA HIS A 47 -14.52 -5.94 5.43
C HIS A 47 -14.55 -7.26 4.65
N THR A 48 -13.47 -7.54 3.91
CA THR A 48 -13.25 -8.82 3.23
C THR A 48 -12.00 -9.51 3.78
N GLN A 49 -12.17 -10.71 4.34
CA GLN A 49 -11.04 -11.54 4.76
C GLN A 49 -10.59 -12.44 3.60
N SER A 50 -9.31 -12.34 3.20
CA SER A 50 -8.76 -13.22 2.17
C SER A 50 -7.26 -13.37 2.30
N LYS A 51 -6.78 -14.63 2.24
CA LYS A 51 -5.35 -14.95 2.28
C LYS A 51 -4.66 -14.72 0.93
N ALA A 52 -5.38 -14.88 -0.17
CA ALA A 52 -4.84 -14.78 -1.54
C ALA A 52 -4.42 -13.34 -1.88
N GLU A 53 -5.25 -12.38 -1.49
CA GLU A 53 -5.01 -10.95 -1.63
C GLU A 53 -3.77 -10.51 -0.82
N THR A 54 -3.67 -10.99 0.41
CA THR A 54 -2.52 -10.68 1.28
C THR A 54 -1.19 -11.22 0.75
N TYR A 55 -1.15 -12.41 0.12
CA TYR A 55 0.10 -12.98 -0.43
C TYR A 55 0.64 -12.11 -1.58
N THR A 56 -0.25 -11.66 -2.46
CA THR A 56 0.07 -10.74 -3.56
C THR A 56 0.69 -9.45 -3.03
N VAL A 57 0.06 -8.82 -2.04
CA VAL A 57 0.55 -7.58 -1.41
C VAL A 57 1.92 -7.75 -0.75
N GLU A 58 2.18 -8.91 -0.14
CA GLU A 58 3.51 -9.25 0.42
C GLU A 58 4.59 -9.32 -0.65
N GLY A 59 4.30 -10.00 -1.76
CA GLY A 59 5.21 -10.10 -2.90
C GLY A 59 5.59 -8.71 -3.43
N TYR A 60 4.59 -7.85 -3.63
CA TYR A 60 4.82 -6.46 -4.07
C TYR A 60 5.65 -5.65 -3.07
N ASN A 61 5.33 -5.72 -1.78
CA ASN A 61 6.07 -4.99 -0.74
C ASN A 61 7.52 -5.47 -0.62
N SER A 62 7.75 -6.78 -0.74
CA SER A 62 9.10 -7.36 -0.77
C SER A 62 9.90 -6.85 -1.97
N LEU A 63 9.28 -6.89 -3.17
CA LEU A 63 9.88 -6.41 -4.40
C LEU A 63 10.20 -4.91 -4.34
N PHE A 64 9.28 -4.10 -3.82
CA PHE A 64 9.48 -2.66 -3.66
C PHE A 64 10.64 -2.34 -2.71
N ARG A 65 10.70 -3.00 -1.54
CA ARG A 65 11.82 -2.86 -0.59
C ARG A 65 13.16 -3.29 -1.22
N HIS A 66 13.16 -4.36 -2.01
CA HIS A 66 14.34 -4.81 -2.72
C HIS A 66 14.88 -3.73 -3.67
N PHE A 67 14.02 -3.09 -4.46
CA PHE A 67 14.42 -2.01 -5.35
C PHE A 67 14.89 -0.75 -4.61
N LEU A 68 14.18 -0.35 -3.54
CA LEU A 68 14.61 0.78 -2.71
C LEU A 68 15.99 0.56 -2.08
N ALA A 69 16.29 -0.65 -1.63
CA ALA A 69 17.62 -0.97 -1.09
C ALA A 69 18.73 -0.79 -2.14
N ARG A 70 18.43 -1.03 -3.42
CA ARG A 70 19.40 -0.86 -4.53
C ARG A 70 19.72 0.61 -4.81
N LEU A 71 18.85 1.55 -4.44
CA LEU A 71 19.09 3.00 -4.53
C LEU A 71 20.17 3.51 -3.57
N ARG A 72 20.71 2.66 -2.69
CA ARG A 72 21.86 3.02 -1.83
C ARG A 72 23.21 2.78 -2.51
N ARG A 73 23.26 2.03 -3.63
CA ARG A 73 24.52 1.60 -4.24
C ARG A 73 25.19 2.76 -4.98
N LYS A 74 26.46 3.02 -4.69
CA LYS A 74 27.23 4.15 -5.24
C LYS A 74 27.63 3.96 -6.72
N SER A 75 27.62 2.73 -7.23
CA SER A 75 28.14 2.35 -8.55
C SER A 75 27.18 2.58 -9.73
N LYS A 76 26.00 3.15 -9.49
CA LYS A 76 25.03 3.43 -10.56
C LYS A 76 24.78 4.93 -10.66
N CYS A 77 24.82 5.44 -11.89
CA CYS A 77 24.45 6.80 -12.24
C CYS A 77 22.92 6.94 -12.10
N TYR A 78 22.46 7.34 -10.92
CA TYR A 78 21.12 7.88 -10.74
C TYR A 78 21.25 9.22 -10.02
N SER A 79 20.38 10.16 -10.40
CA SER A 79 20.32 11.45 -9.72
C SER A 79 19.88 11.22 -8.27
N LYS A 80 20.71 11.65 -7.30
CA LYS A 80 20.40 11.55 -5.86
C LYS A 80 19.44 12.63 -5.37
N CYS A 81 18.78 13.33 -6.29
CA CYS A 81 17.77 14.32 -5.96
C CYS A 81 16.59 13.65 -5.25
N LYS A 82 16.42 13.95 -3.96
CA LYS A 82 15.31 13.44 -3.14
C LYS A 82 13.95 13.77 -3.75
N THR A 83 13.83 14.94 -4.36
CA THR A 83 12.60 15.41 -5.01
C THR A 83 12.26 14.52 -6.22
N MET A 84 13.22 14.22 -7.08
CA MET A 84 12.99 13.31 -8.21
C MET A 84 12.66 11.90 -7.76
N LEU A 85 13.34 11.39 -6.73
CA LEU A 85 12.99 10.09 -6.16
C LEU A 85 11.54 10.07 -5.64
N LYS A 86 11.10 11.13 -4.95
CA LYS A 86 9.72 11.27 -4.49
C LYS A 86 8.74 11.23 -5.66
N TYR A 87 9.02 11.98 -6.74
CA TYR A 87 8.16 11.96 -7.94
C TYR A 87 8.15 10.62 -8.65
N SER A 88 9.30 9.95 -8.81
CA SER A 88 9.36 8.61 -9.41
C SER A 88 8.53 7.60 -8.63
N VAL A 89 8.61 7.61 -7.29
CA VAL A 89 7.80 6.73 -6.44
C VAL A 89 6.32 7.11 -6.54
N LEU A 90 5.98 8.39 -6.51
CA LEU A 90 4.60 8.85 -6.65
C LEU A 90 3.99 8.41 -7.99
N LEU A 91 4.74 8.58 -9.09
CA LEU A 91 4.34 8.18 -10.43
C LEU A 91 4.12 6.67 -10.52
N LEU A 92 5.00 5.86 -9.91
CA LEU A 92 4.83 4.42 -9.82
C LEU A 92 3.55 4.05 -9.07
N MET A 93 3.29 4.68 -7.93
CA MET A 93 2.08 4.44 -7.15
C MET A 93 0.81 4.84 -7.92
N LEU A 94 0.84 5.96 -8.64
CA LEU A 94 -0.29 6.40 -9.47
C LEU A 94 -0.57 5.44 -10.62
N LYS A 95 0.48 4.98 -11.31
CA LYS A 95 0.37 3.95 -12.35
C LYS A 95 -0.24 2.67 -11.81
N TRP A 96 0.21 2.20 -10.64
CA TRP A 96 -0.36 1.01 -10.00
C TRP A 96 -1.81 1.18 -9.55
N ASN A 97 -2.23 2.42 -9.27
CA ASN A 97 -3.60 2.74 -8.92
C ASN A 97 -4.51 3.05 -10.11
N GLY A 98 -4.00 3.01 -11.34
CA GLY A 98 -4.75 3.44 -12.53
C GLY A 98 -5.07 4.94 -12.55
N ASN A 99 -4.43 5.75 -11.69
CA ASN A 99 -4.66 7.18 -11.57
C ASN A 99 -3.61 8.01 -12.33
N LEU A 100 -2.86 7.41 -13.25
CA LEU A 100 -1.79 8.09 -13.97
C LEU A 100 -2.34 9.21 -14.87
N GLU A 101 -3.50 8.97 -15.48
CA GLU A 101 -4.14 9.94 -16.39
C GLU A 101 -4.61 11.21 -15.68
N ALA A 102 -4.83 11.17 -14.36
CA ALA A 102 -5.21 12.35 -13.59
C ALA A 102 -4.07 13.38 -13.43
N ILE A 103 -2.85 13.06 -13.88
CA ILE A 103 -1.69 13.96 -13.85
C ILE A 103 -1.20 14.32 -15.25
N LEU A 104 -1.57 13.52 -16.26
CA LEU A 104 -1.15 13.74 -17.65
C LEU A 104 -2.14 14.61 -18.45
N ASN A 105 -3.32 14.85 -17.89
CA ASN A 105 -4.37 15.75 -18.40
C ASN A 105 -4.48 16.98 -17.49
#